data_AF-A0A961Y261-F1
#
_entry.id   AF-A0A961Y261-F1
#
_cell.length_a   1.000
_cell.length_b   1.000
_cell.length_c   1.000
_cell.angle_alpha   90.00
_cell.angle_beta   90.00
_cell.angle_gamma   90.00
#
_symmetry.space_group_name_H-M   'P 1'
#
loop_
_entity.id
_entity.type
_entity.pdbx_description
1 polymer ?
#
loop_
_entity_poly.entity_id
_entity_poly.type
_entity_poly.pdbx_seq_one_letter_code
_entity_poly.pdbx_strand_id
1 'polypeptide(L)'
;MIEGARRKNQTFVGKRKRHDPVECLPLLWPRDPKAKRERLNLFDAWRNIAAQILDDAKEDFRLLSAVRAVFIFHSGEIVASNRQIALEAGHCADKTITRYVKRYADLGLFIVSFGNRFDGPQMVRTRT
;
A
#
# COMPACT_ATOMS: atom_id res chain seq x y z
N MET A 1 -7.25 -39.47 32.65
CA MET A 1 -8.35 -38.78 31.94
C MET A 1 -8.12 -37.28 32.05
N ILE A 2 -7.69 -36.63 30.97
CA ILE A 2 -7.83 -35.17 30.81
C ILE A 2 -8.33 -34.97 29.38
N GLU A 3 -9.64 -34.79 29.29
CA GLU A 3 -10.37 -34.56 28.04
C GLU A 3 -10.05 -33.18 27.47
N GLY A 4 -10.01 -33.13 26.14
CA GLY A 4 -9.50 -32.01 25.36
C GLY A 4 -10.35 -30.75 25.47
N ALA A 5 -9.66 -29.62 25.66
CA ALA A 5 -10.21 -28.31 25.39
C ALA A 5 -10.30 -28.09 23.86
N ARG A 6 -11.40 -28.57 23.26
CA ARG A 6 -11.79 -28.30 21.88
C ARG A 6 -11.98 -26.78 21.74
N ARG A 7 -11.00 -26.09 21.13
CA ARG A 7 -11.09 -24.65 20.83
C ARG A 7 -12.40 -24.39 20.08
N LYS A 8 -13.31 -23.61 20.67
CA LYS A 8 -14.56 -23.19 20.04
C LYS A 8 -14.23 -22.55 18.70
N ASN A 9 -14.92 -22.99 17.64
CA ASN A 9 -14.88 -22.36 16.32
C ASN A 9 -15.26 -20.88 16.48
N GLN A 10 -14.27 -19.99 16.51
CA GLN A 10 -14.51 -18.55 16.40
C GLN A 10 -15.00 -18.30 14.97
N THR A 11 -16.30 -18.08 14.84
CA THR A 11 -16.90 -17.55 13.62
C THR A 11 -16.35 -16.14 13.43
N PHE A 12 -15.45 -15.95 12.46
CA PHE A 12 -14.94 -14.62 12.10
C PHE A 12 -16.04 -13.83 11.40
N VAL A 13 -16.94 -13.21 12.17
CA VAL A 13 -18.02 -12.37 11.65
C VAL A 13 -17.48 -10.95 11.45
N GLY A 14 -16.86 -10.71 10.30
CA GLY A 14 -16.43 -9.38 9.89
C GLY A 14 -16.68 -9.19 8.40
N LYS A 15 -17.61 -8.29 8.04
CA LYS A 15 -17.77 -7.87 6.65
C LYS A 15 -16.44 -7.26 6.20
N ARG A 16 -15.89 -7.74 5.08
CA ARG A 16 -14.65 -7.18 4.52
C ARG A 16 -14.93 -5.75 4.07
N LYS A 17 -14.16 -4.78 4.58
CA LYS A 17 -14.16 -3.41 4.05
C LYS A 17 -13.86 -3.42 2.56
N ARG A 18 -14.68 -2.71 1.79
CA ARG A 18 -14.57 -2.52 0.34
C ARG A 18 -15.01 -1.10 0.03
N HIS A 19 -14.35 -0.50 -0.95
CA HIS A 19 -14.70 0.82 -1.49
C HIS A 19 -15.12 0.65 -2.93
N ASP A 20 -16.02 1.52 -3.38
CA ASP A 20 -16.34 1.62 -4.79
C ASP A 20 -15.15 2.25 -5.51
N PRO A 21 -14.59 1.59 -6.55
CA PRO A 21 -13.39 2.09 -7.22
C PRO A 21 -13.62 3.48 -7.83
N VAL A 22 -12.74 4.42 -7.49
CA VAL A 22 -12.66 5.76 -8.09
C VAL A 22 -11.54 5.80 -9.11
N GLU A 23 -11.73 6.55 -10.20
CA GLU A 23 -10.68 6.79 -11.19
C GLU A 23 -9.50 7.53 -10.55
N CYS A 24 -8.29 7.00 -10.77
CA CYS A 24 -7.05 7.62 -10.30
C CYS A 24 -6.36 8.33 -11.47
N LEU A 25 -6.04 9.61 -11.28
CA LEU A 25 -5.29 10.38 -12.26
C LEU A 25 -3.79 10.34 -11.95
N PRO A 26 -2.92 10.13 -12.95
CA PRO A 26 -1.48 10.13 -12.75
C PRO A 26 -1.01 11.53 -12.34
N LEU A 27 -0.31 11.60 -11.22
CA LEU A 27 0.32 12.83 -10.77
C LEU A 27 1.48 13.18 -11.70
N LEU A 28 1.55 14.42 -12.18
CA LEU A 28 2.67 14.90 -12.99
C LEU A 28 3.93 14.96 -12.14
N TRP A 29 4.71 13.89 -12.19
CA TRP A 29 5.91 13.76 -11.38
C TRP A 29 7.11 14.48 -12.03
N PRO A 30 7.79 15.40 -11.33
CA PRO A 30 8.96 16.09 -11.89
C PRO A 30 10.06 15.11 -12.27
N ARG A 31 10.50 15.11 -13.54
CA ARG A 31 11.55 14.20 -14.06
C ARG A 31 12.94 14.84 -14.09
N ASP A 32 13.04 16.16 -14.00
CA ASP A 32 14.34 16.85 -13.96
C ASP A 32 15.21 16.34 -12.79
N PRO A 33 16.47 15.94 -13.02
CA PRO A 33 17.41 15.59 -11.96
C PRO A 33 17.53 16.63 -10.84
N LYS A 34 17.37 17.93 -11.15
CA LYS A 34 17.48 19.05 -10.19
C LYS A 34 16.21 19.26 -9.36
N ALA A 35 15.07 18.65 -9.72
CA ALA A 35 13.78 18.85 -9.06
C ALA A 35 13.61 18.06 -7.74
N LYS A 36 14.69 17.77 -7.01
CA LYS A 36 14.64 16.98 -5.76
C LYS A 36 13.72 17.60 -4.71
N ARG A 37 13.80 18.92 -4.49
CA ARG A 37 12.98 19.64 -3.51
C ARG A 37 11.50 19.63 -3.90
N GLU A 38 11.23 19.85 -5.18
CA GLU A 38 9.87 19.83 -5.73
C GLU A 38 9.19 18.47 -5.54
N ARG A 39 9.91 17.38 -5.83
CA ARG A 39 9.44 16.00 -5.57
C ARG A 39 9.10 15.74 -4.11
N LEU A 40 9.92 16.22 -3.18
CA LEU A 40 9.65 16.06 -1.75
C LEU A 40 8.41 16.85 -1.33
N ASN A 41 8.29 18.09 -1.77
CA ASN A 41 7.12 18.93 -1.48
C ASN A 41 5.84 18.31 -2.06
N LEU A 42 5.90 17.81 -3.30
CA LEU A 42 4.78 17.18 -3.98
C LEU A 42 4.37 15.87 -3.29
N PHE A 43 5.34 15.06 -2.85
CA PHE A 43 5.07 13.87 -2.05
C PHE A 43 4.37 14.21 -0.74
N ASP A 44 4.86 15.22 -0.01
CA ASP A 44 4.27 15.59 1.28
C ASP A 44 2.85 16.17 1.09
N ALA A 45 2.62 16.95 0.03
CA ALA A 45 1.29 17.44 -0.35
C ALA A 45 0.32 16.28 -0.67
N TRP A 46 0.75 15.34 -1.52
CA TRP A 46 -0.03 14.13 -1.82
C TRP A 46 -0.33 13.31 -0.57
N ARG A 47 0.68 13.09 0.30
CA ARG A 47 0.53 12.32 1.54
C ARG A 47 -0.51 12.95 2.47
N ASN A 48 -0.54 14.27 2.57
CA ASN A 48 -1.50 14.98 3.41
C ASN A 48 -2.94 14.82 2.89
N ILE A 49 -3.14 14.91 1.57
CA ILE A 49 -4.45 14.67 0.94
C ILE A 49 -4.86 13.20 1.10
N ALA A 50 -3.94 12.27 0.87
CA ALA A 50 -4.17 10.85 1.06
C ALA A 50 -4.59 10.52 2.51
N ALA A 51 -3.99 11.18 3.50
CA ALA A 51 -4.39 11.00 4.90
C ALA A 51 -5.84 11.45 5.16
N GLN A 52 -6.29 12.56 4.57
CA GLN A 52 -7.67 13.01 4.70
C GLN A 52 -8.64 12.00 4.08
N ILE A 53 -8.36 11.55 2.86
CA ILE A 53 -9.17 10.54 2.16
C ILE A 53 -9.28 9.25 2.98
N LEU A 54 -8.18 8.79 3.59
CA LEU A 54 -8.18 7.60 4.44
C LEU A 54 -8.99 7.79 5.72
N ASP A 55 -8.91 8.97 6.36
CA ASP A 55 -9.72 9.25 7.54
C ASP A 55 -11.23 9.24 7.21
N ASP A 56 -11.61 9.90 6.12
CA ASP A 56 -13.00 9.96 5.66
C ASP A 56 -13.53 8.56 5.33
N ALA A 57 -12.72 7.73 4.67
CA ALA A 57 -13.04 6.34 4.36
C ALA A 57 -12.92 5.37 5.57
N LYS A 58 -12.53 5.88 6.75
CA LYS A 58 -12.23 5.11 7.97
C LYS A 58 -11.28 3.94 7.69
N GLU A 59 -10.26 4.21 6.90
CA GLU A 59 -9.21 3.27 6.55
C GLU A 59 -7.98 3.36 7.45
N ASP A 60 -7.16 2.33 7.40
CA ASP A 60 -5.92 2.23 8.20
C ASP A 60 -4.78 3.01 7.52
N PHE A 61 -4.00 3.77 8.29
CA PHE A 61 -2.86 4.57 7.81
C PHE A 61 -1.56 3.79 7.64
N ARG A 62 -1.51 2.51 8.03
CA ARG A 62 -0.28 1.72 8.09
C ARG A 62 0.45 1.61 6.75
N LEU A 63 -0.28 1.47 5.65
CA LEU A 63 0.37 1.47 4.34
C LEU A 63 0.93 2.86 4.03
N LEU A 64 0.13 3.92 4.24
CA LEU A 64 0.58 5.31 4.03
C LEU A 64 1.85 5.66 4.83
N SER A 65 1.98 5.18 6.07
CA SER A 65 3.18 5.43 6.89
C SER A 65 4.44 4.76 6.33
N ALA A 66 4.30 3.61 5.68
CA ALA A 66 5.42 2.87 5.10
C ALA A 66 5.83 3.40 3.71
N VAL A 67 4.92 4.06 2.99
CA VAL A 67 5.12 4.48 1.59
C VAL A 67 6.42 5.26 1.42
N ARG A 68 6.73 6.22 2.29
CA ARG A 68 7.93 7.06 2.14
C ARG A 68 9.22 6.25 2.10
N ALA A 69 9.32 5.16 2.86
CA ALA A 69 10.51 4.31 2.92
C ALA A 69 10.71 3.50 1.62
N VAL A 70 9.63 3.17 0.93
CA VAL A 70 9.63 2.33 -0.28
C VAL A 70 9.40 3.11 -1.58
N PHE A 71 9.27 4.42 -1.50
CA PHE A 71 8.96 5.29 -2.62
C PHE A 71 10.23 5.72 -3.37
N ILE A 72 10.25 5.49 -4.68
CA ILE A 72 11.36 5.89 -5.55
C ILE A 72 11.10 7.32 -6.00
N PHE A 73 11.63 8.30 -5.26
CA PHE A 73 11.42 9.72 -5.53
C PHE A 73 11.88 10.16 -6.92
N HIS A 74 12.83 9.46 -7.55
CA HIS A 74 13.23 9.79 -8.92
C HIS A 74 12.12 9.49 -9.94
N SER A 75 11.45 8.35 -9.82
CA SER A 75 10.44 7.90 -10.78
C SER A 75 8.99 8.18 -10.36
N GLY A 76 8.75 8.44 -9.07
CA GLY A 76 7.41 8.63 -8.53
C GLY A 76 6.66 7.32 -8.28
N GLU A 77 7.38 6.22 -8.14
CA GLU A 77 6.81 4.86 -8.13
C GLU A 77 7.16 4.10 -6.86
N ILE A 78 6.35 3.10 -6.53
CA ILE A 78 6.65 2.09 -5.51
C ILE A 78 6.89 0.77 -6.24
N VAL A 79 8.12 0.28 -6.20
CA VAL A 79 8.47 -1.02 -6.84
C VAL A 79 8.84 -2.08 -5.80
N ALA A 80 8.62 -1.77 -4.52
CA ALA A 80 8.88 -2.70 -3.43
C ALA A 80 7.89 -3.88 -3.46
N SER A 81 8.36 -5.06 -3.08
CA SER A 81 7.47 -6.22 -2.92
C SER A 81 6.55 -6.03 -1.71
N ASN A 82 5.40 -6.73 -1.69
CA ASN A 82 4.51 -6.69 -0.53
C ASN A 82 5.22 -7.07 0.77
N ARG A 83 6.20 -7.97 0.70
CA ARG A 83 7.03 -8.37 1.83
C ARG A 83 7.89 -7.22 2.35
N GLN A 84 8.56 -6.50 1.45
CA GLN A 84 9.34 -5.32 1.81
C GLN A 84 8.46 -4.24 2.43
N ILE A 85 7.32 -3.94 1.81
CA ILE A 85 6.34 -2.99 2.37
C ILE A 85 5.85 -3.44 3.74
N ALA A 86 5.63 -4.75 3.94
CA ALA A 86 5.15 -5.28 5.21
C ALA A 86 6.15 -5.13 6.36
N LEU A 87 7.45 -5.20 6.06
CA LEU A 87 8.53 -4.92 7.02
C LEU A 87 8.49 -3.45 7.46
N GLU A 88 8.48 -2.52 6.50
CA GLU A 88 8.40 -1.08 6.75
C GLU A 88 7.09 -0.67 7.45
N ALA A 89 6.02 -1.42 7.23
CA ALA A 89 4.71 -1.22 7.82
C ALA A 89 4.55 -1.83 9.25
N GLY A 90 5.64 -2.07 9.96
CA GLY A 90 5.63 -2.62 11.32
C GLY A 90 5.46 -4.14 11.38
N HIS A 91 6.14 -4.88 10.50
CA HIS A 91 6.18 -6.34 10.48
C HIS A 91 4.82 -7.04 10.39
N CYS A 92 3.96 -6.58 9.47
CA CYS A 92 2.68 -7.23 9.23
C CYS A 92 2.79 -8.38 8.22
N ALA A 93 1.69 -9.10 7.97
CA ALA A 93 1.65 -10.14 6.94
C ALA A 93 1.52 -9.53 5.53
N ASP A 94 2.16 -10.12 4.52
CA ASP A 94 2.07 -9.70 3.11
C ASP A 94 0.61 -9.63 2.59
N LYS A 95 -0.25 -10.54 3.08
CA LYS A 95 -1.68 -10.54 2.77
C LYS A 95 -2.40 -9.30 3.28
N THR A 96 -1.91 -8.69 4.36
CA THR A 96 -2.42 -7.43 4.89
C THR A 96 -2.07 -6.27 3.97
N ILE A 97 -0.81 -6.17 3.52
CA ILE A 97 -0.40 -5.18 2.50
C ILE A 97 -1.21 -5.37 1.22
N THR A 98 -1.40 -6.62 0.79
CA THR A 98 -2.22 -6.92 -0.39
C THR A 98 -3.62 -6.31 -0.33
N ARG A 99 -4.25 -6.34 0.86
CA ARG A 99 -5.57 -5.76 1.09
C ARG A 99 -5.54 -4.24 1.17
N TYR A 100 -4.52 -3.66 1.78
CA TYR A 100 -4.36 -2.20 1.83
C TYR A 100 -4.11 -1.62 0.45
N VAL A 101 -3.20 -2.20 -0.35
CA VAL A 101 -2.93 -1.77 -1.73
C VAL A 101 -4.21 -1.74 -2.55
N LYS A 102 -5.03 -2.81 -2.48
CA LYS A 102 -6.32 -2.82 -3.18
C LYS A 102 -7.24 -1.69 -2.71
N ARG A 103 -7.39 -1.49 -1.40
CA ARG A 103 -8.30 -0.47 -0.86
C ARG A 103 -7.85 0.95 -1.15
N TYR A 104 -6.54 1.20 -1.14
CA TYR A 104 -5.98 2.49 -1.51
C TYR A 104 -6.13 2.75 -3.01
N ALA A 105 -6.00 1.71 -3.84
CA ALA A 105 -6.28 1.81 -5.27
C ALA A 105 -7.77 2.08 -5.54
N ASP A 106 -8.67 1.38 -4.84
CA ASP A 106 -10.11 1.62 -4.93
C ASP A 106 -10.47 3.07 -4.51
N LEU A 107 -9.71 3.67 -3.57
CA LEU A 107 -9.83 5.09 -3.17
C LEU A 107 -9.13 6.09 -4.10
N GLY A 108 -8.56 5.64 -5.22
CA GLY A 108 -7.86 6.51 -6.16
C GLY A 108 -6.51 7.05 -5.66
N LEU A 109 -5.90 6.44 -4.64
CA LEU A 109 -4.62 6.86 -4.09
C LEU A 109 -3.41 6.25 -4.81
N PHE A 110 -3.59 5.05 -5.38
CA PHE A 110 -2.55 4.33 -6.12
C PHE A 110 -3.06 3.87 -7.48
N ILE A 111 -2.22 4.07 -8.50
CA ILE A 111 -2.43 3.48 -9.82
C ILE A 111 -1.75 2.12 -9.80
N VAL A 112 -2.55 1.04 -9.71
CA VAL A 112 -1.97 -0.29 -9.63
C VAL A 112 -1.67 -0.88 -11.01
N SER A 113 -0.40 -1.02 -11.36
CA SER A 113 0.04 -1.75 -12.56
C SER A 113 0.64 -3.11 -12.18
N PHE A 114 0.22 -4.17 -12.88
CA PHE A 114 0.73 -5.51 -12.66
C PHE A 114 1.84 -5.81 -13.67
N GLY A 115 3.09 -5.78 -13.19
CA GLY A 115 4.26 -6.28 -13.91
C GLY A 115 4.75 -7.60 -13.31
N ASN A 116 5.57 -8.32 -14.07
CA ASN A 116 6.42 -9.38 -13.52
C ASN A 116 7.85 -8.85 -13.46
N ARG A 117 8.51 -8.92 -12.31
CA ARG A 117 9.94 -8.60 -12.18
C ARG A 117 10.68 -9.72 -11.48
N PHE A 118 11.97 -9.86 -11.74
CA PHE A 118 12.81 -10.80 -11.00
C PHE A 118 13.29 -10.16 -9.68
N ASP A 119 13.23 -10.93 -8.59
CA ASP A 119 13.84 -10.64 -7.29
C ASP A 119 14.75 -11.84 -6.94
N GLY A 120 16.02 -11.75 -7.36
CA GLY A 120 16.92 -12.91 -7.38
C GLY A 120 16.43 -14.01 -8.34
N PRO A 121 16.40 -15.30 -7.94
CA PRO A 121 15.92 -16.39 -8.80
C PRO A 121 14.38 -16.44 -8.92
N GLN A 122 13.64 -15.61 -8.20
CA GLN A 122 12.17 -15.68 -8.15
C GLN A 122 11.54 -14.57 -8.98
N MET A 123 10.52 -14.92 -9.79
CA MET A 123 9.68 -13.94 -10.47
C MET A 123 8.61 -13.44 -9.48
N VAL A 124 8.70 -12.17 -9.11
CA VAL A 124 7.78 -11.49 -8.20
C VAL A 124 6.83 -10.63 -9.01
N ARG A 125 5.53 -10.85 -8.83
CA ARG A 125 4.49 -9.97 -9.38
C ARG A 125 4.60 -8.61 -8.70
N THR A 126 4.97 -7.61 -9.49
CA THR A 126 5.08 -6.22 -9.05
C THR A 126 3.69 -5.61 -9.00
N ARG A 127 3.44 -4.80 -7.98
CA ARG A 127 2.29 -3.92 -7.89
C ARG A 127 2.87 -2.53 -7.90
N THR A 128 3.04 -1.95 -9.08
CA THR A 128 3.31 -0.52 -9.21
C THR A 128 2.09 0.23 -8.78
#